data_AF-A0A831RHA6-F1
#
_entry.id   AF-A0A831RHA6-F1
#
_cell.length_a   1.000
_cell.length_b   1.000
_cell.length_c   1.000
_cell.angle_alpha   90.00
_cell.angle_beta   90.00
_cell.angle_gamma   90.00
#
_symmetry.space_group_name_H-M   'P 1'
#
loop_
_entity.id
_entity.type
_entity.pdbx_description
1 polymer ?
#
loop_
_entity_poly.entity_id
_entity_poly.type
_entity_poly.pdbx_seq_one_letter_code
_entity_poly.pdbx_strand_id
1 'polypeptide(L)'
;GVPAPDLSERARALGTDWIYTYQRSFYKDDGRPFGVNNWVFPDVAMPHVLWDLQGEQEAVTAKMDDSAVIERLKLVKPGALSPREFDIAVADLVNFLAYAAEPAQLDRRRIGVYVLMFLFLLAFVSYRLKKAYWKDVH
;
A
#
# COMPACT_ATOMS: atom_id res chain seq x y z
N GLY A 1 20.50 -6.67 9.05
CA GLY A 1 19.15 -6.15 8.78
C GLY A 1 18.70 -6.58 7.39
N VAL A 2 17.42 -6.48 7.10
CA VAL A 2 16.80 -6.72 5.79
C VAL A 2 17.03 -5.49 4.90
N PRO A 3 17.41 -5.64 3.62
CA PRO A 3 17.58 -4.48 2.73
C PRO A 3 16.28 -3.68 2.61
N ALA A 4 16.42 -2.39 2.27
CA ALA A 4 15.27 -1.53 2.02
C ALA A 4 14.36 -2.14 0.94
N PRO A 5 13.04 -2.16 1.14
CA PRO A 5 12.12 -2.72 0.16
C PRO A 5 12.07 -1.84 -1.10
N ASP A 6 11.99 -2.47 -2.28
CA ASP A 6 11.64 -1.75 -3.50
C ASP A 6 10.15 -1.38 -3.44
N LEU A 7 9.87 -0.09 -3.33
CA LEU A 7 8.51 0.42 -3.24
C LEU A 7 7.70 0.16 -4.52
N SER A 8 8.34 0.08 -5.69
CA SER A 8 7.66 -0.21 -6.95
C SER A 8 7.13 -1.65 -6.98
N GLU A 9 7.94 -2.59 -6.48
CA GLU A 9 7.54 -3.99 -6.36
C GLU A 9 6.44 -4.16 -5.30
N ARG A 10 6.64 -3.57 -4.12
CA ARG A 10 5.68 -3.64 -3.02
C ARG A 10 4.34 -2.98 -3.37
N ALA A 11 4.36 -1.83 -4.05
CA ALA A 11 3.14 -1.18 -4.57
C ALA A 11 2.33 -2.11 -5.45
N ARG A 12 2.99 -2.86 -6.35
CA ARG A 12 2.33 -3.79 -7.26
C ARG A 12 1.79 -5.02 -6.52
N ALA A 13 2.54 -5.56 -5.57
CA ALA A 13 2.19 -6.79 -4.87
C ALA A 13 1.16 -6.60 -3.76
N LEU A 14 1.25 -5.50 -3.00
CA LEU A 14 0.49 -5.26 -1.76
C LEU A 14 -0.38 -4.00 -1.81
N GLY A 15 -0.27 -3.21 -2.88
CA GLY A 15 -0.99 -1.95 -3.03
C GLY A 15 -0.30 -0.76 -2.37
N THR A 16 -0.86 0.42 -2.59
CA THR A 16 -0.37 1.71 -2.07
C THR A 16 -0.57 1.85 -0.57
N ASP A 17 -1.60 1.20 -0.01
CA ASP A 17 -1.91 1.23 1.43
C ASP A 17 -0.80 0.61 2.27
N TRP A 18 -0.08 -0.37 1.71
CA TRP A 18 1.09 -0.95 2.36
C TRP A 18 2.21 0.09 2.48
N ILE A 19 2.46 0.90 1.44
CA ILE A 19 3.47 1.95 1.47
C ILE A 19 3.07 3.04 2.46
N TYR A 20 1.80 3.44 2.45
CA TYR A 20 1.25 4.39 3.42
C TYR A 20 1.50 3.94 4.86
N THR A 21 1.18 2.68 5.16
CA THR A 21 1.37 2.11 6.50
C THR A 21 2.86 2.00 6.83
N TYR A 22 3.66 1.50 5.88
CA TYR A 22 5.11 1.37 6.03
C TYR A 22 5.77 2.70 6.39
N GLN A 23 5.44 3.80 5.71
CA GLN A 23 6.03 5.11 6.00
C GLN A 23 5.65 5.68 7.37
N ARG A 24 4.49 5.30 7.93
CA ARG A 24 3.99 5.77 9.23
C ARG A 24 4.42 4.91 10.42
N SER A 25 4.88 3.69 10.16
CA SER A 25 5.12 2.68 11.19
C SER A 25 6.56 2.60 11.67
N PHE A 26 7.36 3.65 11.43
CA PHE A 26 8.70 3.76 12.00
C PHE A 26 8.64 4.14 13.47
N TYR A 27 9.42 3.43 14.28
CA TYR A 27 9.58 3.68 15.70
C TYR A 27 11.06 3.59 16.09
N LYS A 28 11.41 4.23 17.21
CA LYS A 28 12.75 4.26 17.75
C LYS A 28 13.14 2.88 18.29
N ASP A 29 14.33 2.43 17.90
CA ASP A 29 14.94 1.17 18.32
C ASP A 29 16.46 1.35 18.32
N ASP A 30 17.01 1.63 19.51
CA ASP A 30 18.45 1.89 19.70
C ASP A 30 19.32 0.65 19.41
N GLY A 31 18.71 -0.54 19.30
CA GLY A 31 19.40 -1.77 18.90
C GLY A 31 19.68 -1.85 17.39
N ARG A 32 19.13 -0.93 16.59
CA ARG A 32 19.29 -0.90 15.13
C ARG A 32 20.41 0.05 14.70
N PRO A 33 21.12 -0.23 13.59
CA PRO A 33 22.20 0.65 13.11
C PRO A 33 21.79 2.10 12.85
N PHE A 34 20.51 2.34 12.54
CA PHE A 34 19.96 3.66 12.28
C PHE A 34 19.06 4.19 13.41
N GLY A 35 19.04 3.51 14.57
CA GLY A 35 18.24 3.91 15.73
C GLY A 35 16.72 3.79 15.55
N VAL A 36 16.27 3.18 14.45
CA VAL A 36 14.85 3.02 14.12
C VAL A 36 14.57 1.62 13.57
N ASN A 37 13.34 1.18 13.77
CA ASN A 37 12.78 -0.05 13.24
C ASN A 37 11.35 0.21 12.72
N ASN A 38 10.74 -0.77 12.06
CA ASN A 38 9.43 -0.62 11.46
C ASN A 38 8.51 -1.78 11.83
N TRP A 39 7.25 -1.47 12.18
CA TRP A 39 6.29 -2.49 12.60
C TRP A 39 5.84 -3.40 11.44
N VAL A 40 5.60 -2.83 10.25
CA VAL A 40 5.13 -3.59 9.08
C VAL A 40 6.26 -4.37 8.40
N PHE A 41 7.48 -3.83 8.44
CA PHE A 41 8.65 -4.44 7.83
C PHE A 41 9.85 -4.41 8.80
N PRO A 42 9.91 -5.37 9.73
CA PRO A 42 10.94 -5.40 10.76
C PRO A 42 12.34 -5.49 10.21
N ASP A 43 13.28 -4.98 11.00
CA ASP A 43 14.71 -5.09 10.78
C ASP A 43 15.21 -4.48 9.47
N VAL A 44 14.50 -3.48 8.93
CA VAL A 44 14.97 -2.77 7.75
C VAL A 44 16.32 -2.09 8.03
N ALA A 45 17.21 -2.14 7.04
CA ALA A 45 18.54 -1.57 7.09
C ALA A 45 18.59 -0.22 6.39
N MET A 46 17.70 0.69 6.78
CA MET A 46 17.68 2.07 6.28
C MET A 46 17.20 3.04 7.37
N PRO A 47 17.62 4.32 7.31
CA PRO A 47 17.07 5.35 8.18
C PRO A 47 15.62 5.69 7.80
N HIS A 48 14.88 6.29 8.73
CA HIS A 48 13.56 6.82 8.44
C HIS A 48 13.69 8.18 7.73
N VAL A 49 13.33 8.24 6.45
CA VAL A 49 13.52 9.44 5.61
C VAL A 49 12.65 10.62 6.05
N LEU A 50 11.48 10.35 6.63
CA LEU A 50 10.50 11.38 7.02
C LEU A 50 10.54 11.69 8.53
N TRP A 51 11.64 11.35 9.21
CA TRP A 51 11.76 11.45 10.67
C TRP A 51 11.56 12.87 11.19
N ASP A 52 12.07 13.87 10.48
CA ASP A 52 11.88 15.29 10.82
C ASP A 52 10.40 15.69 10.81
N LEU A 53 9.61 15.14 9.89
CA LEU A 53 8.19 15.44 9.76
C LEU A 53 7.35 14.66 10.78
N GLN A 54 7.66 13.37 10.95
CA GLN A 54 6.92 12.45 11.81
C GLN A 54 7.17 12.71 13.30
N GLY A 55 8.42 13.02 13.66
CA GLY A 55 8.90 12.94 15.04
C GLY A 55 9.31 11.53 15.47
N GLU A 56 9.70 11.39 16.73
CA GLU A 56 10.13 10.12 17.30
C GLU A 56 8.95 9.40 17.95
N GLN A 57 8.72 8.15 17.54
CA GLN A 57 7.69 7.27 18.11
C GLN A 57 8.35 6.11 18.86
N GLU A 58 7.71 5.64 19.93
CA GLU A 58 8.11 4.43 20.65
C GLU A 58 7.03 3.36 20.52
N ALA A 59 7.46 2.10 20.43
CA ALA A 59 6.58 0.95 20.42
C ALA A 59 6.11 0.63 21.84
N VAL A 60 4.80 0.72 22.09
CA VAL A 60 4.19 0.26 23.33
C VAL A 60 3.89 -1.23 23.18
N THR A 61 4.63 -2.05 23.93
CA THR A 61 4.49 -3.51 23.89
C THR A 61 3.56 -4.01 25.00
N ALA A 62 2.61 -4.88 24.64
CA ALA A 62 1.84 -5.67 25.58
C ALA A 62 2.43 -7.07 25.70
N LYS A 63 2.41 -7.65 26.91
CA LYS A 63 2.78 -9.06 27.12
C LYS A 63 1.57 -9.94 26.85
N MET A 64 1.67 -10.82 25.86
CA MET A 64 0.70 -11.87 25.59
C MET A 64 1.46 -13.18 25.49
N ASP A 65 1.12 -14.17 26.32
CA ASP A 65 1.61 -15.55 26.26
C ASP A 65 3.12 -15.68 25.96
N ASP A 66 3.94 -15.17 26.87
CA ASP A 66 5.43 -15.18 26.83
C ASP A 66 6.11 -14.45 25.66
N SER A 67 5.36 -13.73 24.83
CA SER A 67 5.89 -12.89 23.75
C SER A 67 5.47 -11.42 23.89
N ALA A 68 6.42 -10.51 23.69
CA ALA A 68 6.13 -9.07 23.64
C ALA A 68 5.61 -8.71 22.25
N VAL A 69 4.35 -8.27 22.16
CA VAL A 69 3.73 -7.83 20.90
C VAL A 69 3.56 -6.32 20.94
N ILE A 70 3.88 -5.65 19.84
CA ILE A 70 3.64 -4.20 19.69
C ILE A 70 2.13 -3.97 19.57
N GLU A 71 1.55 -3.27 20.54
CA GLU A 71 0.11 -2.96 20.56
C GLU A 71 -0.17 -1.66 19.80
N ARG A 72 0.67 -0.64 20.01
CA ARG A 72 0.54 0.67 19.37
C ARG A 72 1.85 1.42 19.36
N LEU A 73 1.96 2.40 18.47
CA LEU A 73 3.05 3.38 18.46
C LEU A 73 2.59 4.65 19.17
N LYS A 74 3.44 5.17 20.07
CA LYS A 74 3.19 6.42 20.80
C LYS A 74 4.22 7.45 20.40
N LEU A 75 3.76 8.64 20.02
CA LEU A 75 4.65 9.77 19.77
C LEU A 75 5.29 10.24 21.09
N VAL A 76 6.61 10.29 21.12
CA VAL A 76 7.41 10.69 22.30
C VAL A 76 8.06 12.05 22.09
N LYS A 77 8.49 12.35 20.86
CA LYS A 77 8.99 13.66 20.48
C LYS A 77 8.26 14.16 19.24
N PRO A 78 7.64 15.34 19.27
CA PRO A 78 6.94 15.88 18.12
C PRO A 78 7.92 16.19 16.97
N GLY A 79 7.48 15.91 15.74
CA GLY A 79 8.14 16.36 14.53
C GLY A 79 7.63 17.74 14.08
N ALA A 80 7.97 18.10 12.85
CA ALA A 80 7.49 19.33 12.22
C ALA A 80 5.98 19.33 11.94
N LEU A 81 5.38 18.15 11.76
CA LEU A 81 3.94 17.99 11.53
C LEU A 81 3.25 17.34 12.72
N SER A 82 1.99 17.70 12.96
CA SER A 82 1.14 16.92 13.86
C SER A 82 0.88 15.52 13.28
N PRO A 83 0.53 14.51 14.10
CA PRO A 83 0.26 13.15 13.60
C PRO A 83 -0.75 13.11 12.46
N ARG A 84 -1.79 13.95 12.53
CA ARG A 84 -2.81 14.03 11.49
C ARG A 84 -2.30 14.67 10.20
N GLU A 85 -1.51 15.73 10.30
CA GLU A 85 -0.90 16.38 9.13
C GLU A 85 0.12 15.45 8.47
N PHE A 86 0.88 14.72 9.28
CA PHE A 86 1.81 13.71 8.78
C PHE A 86 1.07 12.59 8.03
N ASP A 87 -0.03 12.08 8.58
CA ASP A 87 -0.89 11.10 7.90
C ASP A 87 -1.37 11.62 6.54
N ILE A 88 -1.84 12.87 6.47
CA ILE A 88 -2.29 13.48 5.21
C ILE A 88 -1.11 13.63 4.24
N ALA A 89 0.04 14.13 4.69
CA ALA A 89 1.21 14.33 3.85
C ALA A 89 1.73 13.00 3.26
N VAL A 90 1.75 11.92 4.05
CA VAL A 90 2.13 10.59 3.57
C VAL A 90 1.09 10.04 2.60
N ALA A 91 -0.22 10.23 2.86
CA ALA A 91 -1.27 9.83 1.94
C ALA A 91 -1.13 10.54 0.59
N ASP A 92 -0.90 11.85 0.58
CA ASP A 92 -0.71 12.64 -0.63
C ASP A 92 0.55 12.23 -1.39
N LEU A 93 1.65 11.97 -0.68
CA LEU A 93 2.88 11.45 -1.28
C LEU A 93 2.64 10.10 -1.96
N VAL A 94 1.96 9.17 -1.29
CA VAL A 94 1.67 7.85 -1.83
C VAL A 94 0.72 7.94 -3.02
N ASN A 95 -0.30 8.80 -2.95
CA ASN A 95 -1.22 9.07 -4.06
C ASN A 95 -0.47 9.65 -5.27
N PHE A 96 0.47 10.58 -5.03
CA PHE A 96 1.33 11.11 -6.08
C PHE A 96 2.19 10.02 -6.73
N LEU A 97 2.83 9.16 -5.93
CA LEU A 97 3.64 8.04 -6.44
C LEU A 97 2.79 7.05 -7.24
N ALA A 98 1.58 6.75 -6.77
CA ALA A 98 0.64 5.88 -7.48
C ALA A 98 0.22 6.46 -8.84
N TYR A 99 -0.09 7.76 -8.88
CA TYR A 99 -0.41 8.46 -10.11
C TYR A 99 0.79 8.52 -11.07
N ALA A 100 1.98 8.84 -10.56
CA ALA A 100 3.21 8.90 -11.37
C ALA A 100 3.58 7.54 -11.98
N ALA A 101 3.30 6.45 -11.26
CA ALA A 101 3.50 5.09 -11.76
C ALA A 101 2.48 4.70 -12.85
N GLU A 102 1.27 5.27 -12.81
CA GLU A 102 0.18 4.91 -13.73
C GLU A 102 -0.73 6.09 -14.10
N PRO A 103 -0.23 7.07 -14.89
CA PRO A 103 -0.96 8.32 -15.14
C PRO A 103 -2.27 8.11 -15.93
N ALA A 104 -2.35 7.05 -16.74
CA ALA A 104 -3.51 6.71 -17.58
C ALA A 104 -4.53 5.78 -16.89
N GLN A 105 -4.43 5.57 -15.58
CA GLN A 105 -5.29 4.62 -14.84
C GLN A 105 -6.79 4.92 -15.00
N LEU A 106 -7.18 6.20 -14.93
CA LEU A 106 -8.57 6.64 -15.07
C LEU A 106 -9.11 6.37 -16.48
N ASP A 107 -8.31 6.65 -17.52
CA ASP A 107 -8.70 6.42 -18.91
C ASP A 107 -8.86 4.92 -19.19
N ARG A 108 -7.93 4.09 -18.70
CA ARG A 108 -8.03 2.63 -18.84
C ARG A 108 -9.30 2.09 -18.18
N ARG A 109 -9.66 2.57 -16.98
CA ARG A 109 -10.87 2.12 -16.29
C ARG A 109 -12.13 2.54 -17.04
N ARG A 110 -12.17 3.78 -17.55
CA ARG A 110 -13.28 4.28 -18.38
C ARG A 110 -13.45 3.45 -19.65
N ILE A 111 -12.37 3.25 -20.42
CA ILE A 111 -12.38 2.44 -21.64
C ILE A 111 -12.75 0.99 -21.34
N GLY A 112 -12.23 0.42 -20.24
CA GLY A 112 -12.52 -0.94 -19.81
C GLY A 112 -14.01 -1.20 -19.60
N VAL A 113 -14.76 -0.25 -19.04
CA VAL A 113 -16.21 -0.36 -18.89
C VAL A 113 -16.91 -0.44 -20.25
N TYR A 114 -16.53 0.38 -21.22
CA TYR A 114 -17.08 0.32 -22.58
C TYR A 114 -16.72 -0.99 -23.28
N VAL A 115 -15.49 -1.48 -23.13
CA VAL A 115 -15.04 -2.76 -23.69
C VAL A 115 -15.83 -3.93 -23.08
N LEU A 116 -16.05 -3.95 -21.77
CA LEU A 116 -16.84 -4.99 -21.12
C LEU A 116 -18.31 -4.98 -21.57
N MET A 117 -18.92 -3.80 -21.73
CA MET A 117 -20.28 -3.70 -22.29
C MET A 117 -20.36 -4.23 -23.72
N PHE A 118 -19.38 -3.88 -24.57
CA PHE A 118 -19.30 -4.37 -25.94
C PHE A 118 -19.12 -5.91 -25.97
N LEU A 119 -18.20 -6.45 -25.17
CA LEU A 119 -17.97 -7.89 -25.10
C LEU A 119 -19.20 -8.65 -24.58
N PHE A 120 -19.94 -8.09 -23.63
CA PHE A 120 -21.18 -8.68 -23.15
C PHE A 120 -22.24 -8.75 -24.26
N LEU A 121 -22.44 -7.66 -25.01
CA LEU A 121 -23.36 -7.62 -26.14
C LEU A 121 -22.92 -8.61 -27.24
N LEU A 122 -21.63 -8.62 -27.58
CA LEU A 122 -21.07 -9.53 -28.57
C LEU A 122 -21.24 -11.00 -28.14
N ALA A 123 -20.98 -11.31 -26.87
CA ALA A 123 -21.17 -12.64 -26.30
C ALA A 123 -22.63 -13.07 -26.37
N PHE A 124 -23.58 -12.17 -26.09
CA PHE A 124 -25.01 -12.44 -26.24
C PHE A 124 -25.39 -12.77 -27.69
N VAL A 125 -24.97 -11.94 -28.65
CA VAL A 125 -25.24 -12.18 -30.08
C VAL A 125 -24.60 -13.49 -30.55
N SER A 126 -23.34 -13.72 -30.18
CA SER A 126 -22.58 -14.92 -30.54
C SER A 126 -23.19 -16.19 -29.93
N TYR A 127 -23.69 -16.11 -28.69
CA TYR A 127 -24.40 -17.21 -28.04
C TYR A 127 -25.72 -17.54 -28.75
N ARG A 128 -26.50 -16.52 -29.12
CA ARG A 128 -27.74 -16.71 -29.89
C ARG A 128 -27.45 -17.31 -31.26
N LEU A 129 -26.39 -16.85 -31.93
CA LEU A 129 -25.92 -17.37 -33.21
C LEU A 129 -25.49 -18.84 -33.11
N LYS A 130 -24.66 -19.19 -32.11
CA LYS A 130 -24.28 -20.57 -31.81
C LYS A 130 -25.52 -21.45 -31.64
N LYS A 131 -26.47 -21.01 -30.81
CA LYS A 131 -27.70 -21.75 -30.53
C LYS A 131 -28.56 -21.97 -31.79
N ALA A 132 -28.56 -21.01 -32.71
CA ALA A 132 -29.26 -21.15 -33.99
C ALA A 132 -28.59 -22.17 -34.91
N TYR A 133 -27.27 -22.10 -35.09
CA TYR A 133 -26.53 -23.05 -35.94
C TYR A 133 -26.55 -24.49 -35.41
N TRP A 134 -26.53 -24.66 -34.09
CA TRP A 134 -26.54 -25.98 -33.46
C TRP A 134 -27.95 -26.58 -33.30
N LYS A 135 -28.99 -25.88 -33.77
CA LYS A 135 -30.36 -26.38 -33.70
C LYS A 135 -30.57 -27.61 -34.59
N ASP A 136 -29.87 -27.68 -35.72
CA ASP A 136 -30.05 -28.71 -36.74
C ASP A 136 -28.97 -29.80 -36.70
N VAL A 137 -28.08 -29.74 -35.69
CA VAL A 137 -27.04 -30.75 -35.43
C VAL A 137 -27.47 -31.54 -34.19
N HIS A 138 -27.89 -32.78 -34.38
CA HIS A 138 -28.26 -33.74 -33.32
C HIS A 138 -27.05 -34.62 -32.96
#